data_AF-U3TYH5-F1
#
_entry.id   AF-U3TYH5-F1
#
_cell.length_a   1.000
_cell.length_b   1.000
_cell.length_c   1.000
_cell.angle_alpha   90.00
_cell.angle_beta   90.00
_cell.angle_gamma   90.00
#
_symmetry.space_group_name_H-M   'P 1'
#
loop_
_entity.id
_entity.type
_entity.pdbx_description
1 polymer ?
#
loop_
_entity_poly.entity_id
_entity_poly.type
_entity_poly.pdbx_seq_one_letter_code
_entity_poly.pdbx_strand_id
1 'polypeptide(L)'
;MLCFSPLRSAETFSELPPPPAVSHSASGQQYMLELVVNQRERGEIVPVERRDGEFWLRSGDLQRAGIPAAKLAGEQVAPSQLGEVKVEYDERRQRLLLTVPPAWLP
;
A
#
# COMPACT_ATOMS: atom_id res chain seq x y z
N MET A 1 46.40 18.42 46.28
CA MET A 1 45.83 19.70 45.79
C MET A 1 44.64 19.32 44.91
N LEU A 2 43.44 19.73 45.31
CA LEU A 2 42.15 19.21 44.83
C LEU A 2 41.87 19.58 43.37
N CYS A 3 41.56 18.60 42.51
CA CYS A 3 40.91 18.84 41.23
C CYS A 3 39.40 19.02 41.46
N PHE A 4 38.89 20.24 41.25
CA PHE A 4 37.45 20.48 41.07
C PHE A 4 37.13 20.34 39.58
N SER A 5 36.31 19.36 39.22
CA SER A 5 35.66 19.28 37.91
C SER A 5 34.19 19.67 38.07
N PRO A 6 33.62 20.55 37.22
CA PRO A 6 32.19 20.81 37.23
C PRO A 6 31.41 19.60 36.68
N LEU A 7 30.28 19.29 37.33
CA LEU A 7 29.28 18.35 36.85
C LEU A 7 28.78 18.79 35.46
N ARG A 8 29.15 18.05 34.41
CA ARG A 8 28.43 18.07 33.13
C ARG A 8 27.10 17.36 33.34
N SER A 9 25.98 18.05 33.13
CA SER A 9 24.69 17.40 32.95
C SER A 9 24.75 16.55 31.68
N ALA A 10 24.58 15.24 31.82
CA ALA A 10 24.29 14.37 30.70
C ALA A 10 22.83 14.61 30.29
N GLU A 11 22.60 15.06 29.07
CA GLU A 11 21.26 15.12 28.49
C GLU A 11 20.81 13.69 28.21
N THR A 12 19.96 13.18 29.09
CA THR A 12 19.27 11.90 28.92
C THR A 12 18.23 12.07 27.81
N PHE A 13 18.59 11.72 26.57
CA PHE A 13 17.64 11.50 25.47
C PHE A 13 16.91 10.18 25.74
N SER A 14 15.94 10.19 26.67
CA SER A 14 15.31 8.95 27.17
C SER A 14 14.11 8.47 26.35
N GLU A 15 13.61 9.24 25.40
CA GLU A 15 12.34 8.90 24.74
C GLU A 15 12.46 8.94 23.22
N LEU A 16 12.32 7.75 22.63
CA LEU A 16 11.97 7.61 21.22
C LEU A 16 10.54 8.13 21.04
N PRO A 17 10.24 8.81 19.92
CA PRO A 17 8.86 9.18 19.62
C PRO A 17 8.00 7.91 19.62
N PRO A 18 6.75 8.00 20.13
CA PRO A 18 5.85 6.86 20.09
C PRO A 18 5.75 6.35 18.64
N PRO A 19 5.70 5.03 18.43
CA PRO A 19 5.55 4.49 17.10
C PRO A 19 4.30 5.10 16.45
N PRO A 20 4.35 5.37 15.12
CA PRO A 20 3.19 5.89 14.43
C PRO A 20 2.00 4.97 14.68
N ALA A 21 0.86 5.56 15.04
CA ALA A 21 -0.37 4.80 15.26
C ALA A 21 -0.74 4.11 13.93
N VAL A 22 -0.51 2.80 13.87
CA VAL A 22 -0.99 1.99 12.76
C VAL A 22 -2.49 1.85 13.00
N SER A 23 -3.30 2.54 12.19
CA SER A 23 -4.75 2.30 12.15
C SER A 23 -4.97 0.89 11.61
N HIS A 24 -4.87 -0.09 12.51
CA HIS A 24 -5.14 -1.48 12.20
C HIS A 24 -6.67 -1.63 12.19
N SER A 25 -7.28 -1.32 11.04
CA SER A 25 -8.65 -1.72 10.76
C SER A 25 -8.68 -3.25 10.81
N ALA A 26 -9.14 -3.76 11.94
CA ALA A 26 -9.09 -5.17 12.30
C ALA A 26 -9.85 -6.03 11.29
N SER A 27 -9.11 -6.85 10.52
CA SER A 27 -9.46 -8.18 9.98
C SER A 27 -8.74 -8.53 8.66
N GLY A 28 -8.03 -7.57 8.03
CA GLY A 28 -7.36 -7.77 6.74
C GLY A 28 -5.85 -8.05 6.80
N GLN A 29 -5.34 -8.88 5.89
CA GLN A 29 -3.89 -9.05 5.68
C GLN A 29 -3.38 -7.98 4.71
N GLN A 30 -2.37 -7.21 5.12
CA GLN A 30 -1.71 -6.25 4.24
C GLN A 30 -0.55 -6.90 3.48
N TYR A 31 -0.44 -6.61 2.18
CA TYR A 31 0.62 -7.03 1.28
C TYR A 31 1.26 -5.81 0.61
N MET A 32 2.51 -5.97 0.19
CA MET A 32 3.15 -5.08 -0.77
C MET A 32 3.31 -5.84 -2.08
N LEU A 33 2.48 -5.52 -3.07
CA LEU A 33 2.40 -6.28 -4.32
C LEU A 33 2.78 -5.40 -5.50
N GLU A 34 3.47 -5.98 -6.48
CA GLU A 34 3.60 -5.35 -7.79
C GLU A 34 2.23 -5.34 -8.50
N LEU A 35 1.78 -4.16 -8.91
CA LEU A 35 0.53 -3.99 -9.65
C LEU A 35 0.80 -4.06 -11.15
N VAL A 36 0.33 -5.14 -11.79
CA VAL A 36 0.51 -5.39 -13.22
C VAL A 36 -0.83 -5.26 -13.91
N VAL A 37 -0.98 -4.28 -14.83
CA VAL A 37 -2.24 -4.03 -15.55
C VAL A 37 -2.08 -4.43 -17.01
N ASN A 38 -2.95 -5.30 -17.52
CA ASN A 38 -2.91 -5.82 -18.89
C ASN A 38 -1.50 -6.30 -19.29
N GLN A 39 -0.87 -7.08 -18.41
CA GLN A 39 0.51 -7.61 -18.57
C GLN A 39 1.62 -6.54 -18.65
N ARG A 40 1.31 -5.25 -18.45
CA ARG A 40 2.29 -4.17 -18.43
C ARG A 40 2.93 -4.09 -17.05
N GLU A 41 4.17 -4.56 -16.97
CA GLU A 41 5.01 -4.48 -15.77
C GLU A 41 5.63 -3.08 -15.68
N ARG A 42 5.12 -2.24 -14.77
CA ARG A 42 5.68 -0.91 -14.48
C ARG A 42 6.57 -0.89 -13.23
N GLY A 43 6.68 -2.02 -12.52
CA GLY A 43 7.41 -2.10 -11.25
C GLY A 43 6.76 -1.31 -10.11
N GLU A 44 5.48 -0.96 -10.23
CA GLU A 44 4.74 -0.23 -9.19
C GLU A 44 4.38 -1.18 -8.05
N ILE A 45 5.08 -1.06 -6.92
CA ILE A 45 4.81 -1.82 -5.70
C ILE A 45 3.89 -0.97 -4.81
N VAL A 46 2.69 -1.49 -4.54
CA VAL A 46 1.61 -0.76 -3.85
C VAL A 46 1.08 -1.55 -2.66
N PRO A 47 0.59 -0.86 -1.60
CA PRO A 47 -0.07 -1.53 -0.50
C PRO A 47 -1.41 -2.11 -0.96
N VAL A 48 -1.63 -3.39 -0.67
CA VAL A 48 -2.87 -4.09 -0.97
C VAL A 48 -3.39 -4.72 0.31
N GLU A 49 -4.65 -4.45 0.63
CA GLU A 49 -5.31 -5.03 1.78
C GLU A 49 -6.21 -6.18 1.33
N ARG A 50 -6.05 -7.36 1.92
CA ARG A 50 -6.93 -8.50 1.67
C ARG A 50 -7.90 -8.67 2.82
N ARG A 51 -9.17 -8.35 2.58
CA ARG A 51 -10.28 -8.46 3.54
C ARG A 51 -11.33 -9.39 2.97
N ASP A 52 -11.73 -10.39 3.74
CA ASP A 52 -12.79 -11.34 3.34
C ASP A 52 -12.53 -12.01 1.98
N GLY A 53 -11.26 -12.27 1.66
CA GLY A 53 -10.83 -12.86 0.39
C GLY A 53 -10.67 -11.90 -0.77
N GLU A 54 -11.14 -10.66 -0.64
CA GLU A 54 -11.12 -9.61 -1.65
C GLU A 54 -9.90 -8.68 -1.49
N PHE A 55 -9.34 -8.22 -2.61
CA PHE A 55 -8.21 -7.28 -2.63
C PHE A 55 -8.70 -5.85 -2.75
N TRP A 56 -8.24 -4.99 -1.85
CA TRP A 56 -8.55 -3.57 -1.78
C TRP A 56 -7.28 -2.74 -1.97
N LEU A 57 -7.37 -1.73 -2.83
CA LEU A 57 -6.26 -0.83 -3.15
C LEU A 57 -6.73 0.61 -3.04
N ARG A 58 -5.79 1.54 -2.82
CA ARG A 58 -6.11 2.96 -2.90
C ARG A 58 -6.44 3.32 -4.34
N SER A 59 -7.46 4.14 -4.53
CA SER A 59 -7.85 4.65 -5.85
C SER A 59 -6.69 5.39 -6.53
N GLY A 60 -5.86 6.12 -5.78
CA GLY A 60 -4.67 6.80 -6.33
C GLY A 60 -3.65 5.85 -6.95
N ASP A 61 -3.45 4.67 -6.35
CA ASP A 61 -2.54 3.65 -6.88
C ASP A 61 -3.10 3.03 -8.16
N LEU A 62 -4.41 2.78 -8.22
CA LEU A 62 -5.09 2.29 -9.43
C LEU A 62 -5.08 3.34 -10.56
N GLN A 63 -5.25 4.62 -10.25
CA GLN A 63 -5.18 5.71 -11.23
C GLN A 63 -3.79 5.85 -11.84
N ARG A 64 -2.74 5.83 -11.01
CA ARG A 64 -1.36 5.80 -11.48
C ARG A 64 -1.10 4.57 -12.36
N ALA A 65 -1.75 3.46 -12.02
CA ALA A 65 -1.70 2.25 -12.80
C ALA A 65 -2.48 2.31 -14.14
N GLY A 66 -3.09 3.45 -14.47
CA GLY A 66 -3.79 3.70 -15.72
C GLY A 66 -5.28 3.39 -15.69
N ILE A 67 -5.86 3.04 -14.53
CA ILE A 67 -7.30 2.86 -14.40
C ILE A 67 -7.98 4.25 -14.37
N PRO A 68 -8.97 4.52 -15.23
CA PRO A 68 -9.64 5.82 -15.26
C PRO A 68 -10.29 6.18 -13.93
N ALA A 69 -10.11 7.41 -13.47
CA ALA A 69 -10.75 7.91 -12.25
C ALA A 69 -12.28 7.76 -12.28
N ALA A 70 -12.90 7.86 -13.47
CA ALA A 70 -14.34 7.66 -13.64
C ALA A 70 -14.84 6.24 -13.31
N LYS A 71 -13.94 5.25 -13.24
CA LYS A 71 -14.25 3.86 -12.85
C LYS A 71 -14.04 3.61 -11.35
N LEU A 72 -13.43 4.54 -10.63
CA LEU A 72 -13.00 4.35 -9.25
C LEU A 72 -13.90 5.16 -8.32
N ALA A 73 -14.58 4.48 -7.40
CA ALA A 73 -15.47 5.10 -6.43
C ALA A 73 -14.88 5.03 -5.02
N GLY A 74 -14.64 6.18 -4.40
CA GLY A 74 -14.11 6.27 -3.03
C GLY A 74 -12.58 6.26 -2.94
N GLU A 75 -12.06 6.17 -1.71
CA GLU A 75 -10.61 6.19 -1.42
C GLU A 75 -9.95 4.83 -1.61
N GLN A 76 -10.64 3.74 -1.25
CA GLN A 76 -10.24 2.36 -1.51
C GLN A 76 -11.25 1.69 -2.44
N VAL A 77 -10.75 0.90 -3.39
CA VAL A 77 -11.55 0.17 -4.38
C VAL A 77 -11.12 -1.28 -4.40
N ALA A 78 -12.11 -2.18 -4.49
CA ALA A 78 -11.90 -3.58 -4.84
C ALA A 78 -11.98 -3.75 -6.37
N PRO A 79 -10.89 -4.06 -7.08
CA PRO A 79 -10.92 -4.14 -8.54
C PRO A 79 -11.85 -5.24 -9.06
N SER A 80 -12.06 -6.32 -8.30
CA SER A 80 -13.00 -7.39 -8.61
C SER A 80 -14.47 -6.93 -8.67
N GLN A 81 -14.80 -5.79 -8.05
CA GLN A 81 -16.13 -5.18 -8.11
C GLN A 81 -16.31 -4.27 -9.33
N LEU A 82 -15.23 -3.96 -10.04
CA LEU A 82 -15.27 -3.29 -11.33
C LEU A 82 -15.66 -4.36 -12.36
N GLY A 83 -16.94 -4.51 -12.68
CA GLY A 83 -17.50 -5.71 -13.34
C GLY A 83 -16.89 -6.20 -14.67
N GLU A 84 -15.95 -5.46 -15.26
CA GLU A 84 -15.21 -5.87 -16.47
C GLU A 84 -13.73 -6.24 -16.16
N VAL A 85 -13.34 -6.29 -14.90
CA VAL A 85 -11.96 -6.50 -14.44
C VAL A 85 -11.77 -7.91 -13.90
N LYS A 86 -10.75 -8.61 -14.41
CA LYS A 86 -10.27 -9.87 -13.83
C LYS A 86 -9.10 -9.58 -12.89
N VAL A 87 -9.13 -10.19 -11.71
CA VAL A 87 -8.09 -10.07 -10.69
C VAL A 87 -7.44 -11.44 -10.46
N GLU A 88 -6.12 -11.51 -10.55
CA GLU A 88 -5.35 -12.71 -10.24
C GLU A 88 -4.20 -12.36 -9.29
N TYR A 89 -3.96 -13.20 -8.29
CA TYR A 89 -2.86 -13.04 -7.36
C TYR A 89 -1.77 -14.08 -7.66
N ASP A 90 -0.61 -13.63 -8.12
CA ASP A 90 0.58 -14.46 -8.26
C ASP A 90 1.38 -14.36 -6.95
N GLU A 91 1.12 -15.31 -6.06
CA GLU A 91 1.76 -15.38 -4.74
C GLU A 91 3.27 -15.56 -4.83
N ARG A 92 3.77 -16.29 -5.84
CA ARG A 92 5.19 -16.64 -5.97
C ARG A 92 6.01 -15.44 -6.39
N ARG A 93 5.44 -14.59 -7.24
CA ARG A 93 6.06 -13.37 -7.74
C ARG A 93 5.66 -12.12 -6.95
N GLN A 94 4.77 -12.25 -5.97
CA GLN A 94 4.21 -11.16 -5.18
C GLN A 94 3.56 -10.08 -6.04
N ARG A 95 2.59 -10.49 -6.88
CA ARG A 95 1.94 -9.60 -7.85
C ARG A 95 0.44 -9.70 -7.82
N LEU A 96 -0.20 -8.57 -8.04
CA LEU A 96 -1.62 -8.50 -8.36
C LEU A 96 -1.77 -8.15 -9.85
N LEU A 97 -2.30 -9.10 -10.61
CA LEU A 97 -2.56 -8.94 -12.04
C LEU A 97 -3.99 -8.49 -12.25
N LEU A 98 -4.15 -7.35 -12.92
CA LEU A 98 -5.42 -6.82 -13.34
C LEU A 98 -5.53 -6.94 -14.86
N THR A 99 -6.56 -7.62 -15.34
CA THR A 99 -6.97 -7.55 -16.74
C THR A 99 -8.20 -6.65 -16.84
N VAL A 100 -8.08 -5.56 -17.59
CA VAL A 100 -9.11 -4.54 -17.76
C VAL A 100 -9.43 -4.34 -19.24
N PRO A 101 -10.62 -3.82 -19.60
CA PRO A 101 -10.95 -3.53 -20.98
C PRO A 101 -9.92 -2.60 -21.63
N PRO A 102 -9.50 -2.86 -22.88
CA PRO A 102 -8.50 -2.03 -23.55
C PRO A 102 -8.96 -0.57 -23.70
N ALA A 103 -10.27 -0.34 -23.80
CA ALA A 103 -10.85 1.01 -23.89
C ALA A 103 -10.65 1.87 -22.62
N TRP A 104 -10.21 1.28 -21.51
CA TRP A 104 -9.96 2.03 -20.27
C TRP A 104 -8.55 2.61 -20.20
N LEU A 105 -7.59 2.08 -20.96
CA LEU A 105 -6.21 2.54 -20.89
C LEU A 105 -5.97 3.65 -21.93
N PRO A 106 -5.19 4.69 -21.59
CA PRO A 106 -4.77 5.73 -22.53
C PRO A 106 -3.78 5.22 -23.58
#